data_AF-A0A9N9J1N2-F1
#
_entry.id   AF-A0A9N9J1N2-F1
#
_cell.length_a   1.000
_cell.length_b   1.000
_cell.length_c   1.000
_cell.angle_alpha   90.00
_cell.angle_beta   90.00
_cell.angle_gamma   90.00
#
_symmetry.space_group_name_H-M   'P 1'
#
loop_
_entity.id
_entity.type
_entity.pdbx_description
1 polymer ?
#
loop_
_entity_poly.entity_id
_entity_poly.type
_entity_poly.pdbx_seq_one_letter_code
_entity_poly.pdbx_strand_id
1 'polypeptide(L)' 'MDAIRDITKEYFRTDLPSLQVGDKVEITTKNFNKNEKSSKDEKPKYRLTHFKGTVIARKNPGQIGYTFSVLKDSKGSDK' A
#
# COMPACT_ATOMS: atom_id res chain seq x y z
N MET A 1 28.39 8.84 4.13
CA MET A 1 27.01 9.29 4.40
C MET A 1 26.30 9.30 3.05
N ASP A 2 25.32 8.42 2.85
CA ASP A 2 24.49 8.45 1.64
C ASP A 2 23.53 9.63 1.76
N ALA A 3 23.86 10.77 1.14
CA ALA A 3 23.06 12.00 1.24
C ALA A 3 21.57 11.79 0.90
N ILE A 4 21.27 10.83 0.02
CA ILE A 4 19.89 10.44 -0.34
C ILE A 4 19.17 9.73 0.82
N ARG A 5 19.88 8.93 1.63
CA ARG A 5 19.28 8.27 2.82
C ARG A 5 18.88 9.28 3.88
N ASP A 6 19.69 10.32 4.09
CA ASP A 6 19.40 11.34 5.10
C ASP A 6 18.16 12.17 4.74
N ILE A 7 17.98 12.50 3.45
CA ILE A 7 16.79 13.20 2.94
C ILE A 7 15.55 12.32 2.99
N THR A 8 15.67 11.03 2.66
CA THR A 8 14.50 10.14 2.54
C THR A 8 14.01 9.57 3.87
N LYS A 9 14.81 9.68 4.94
CA LYS A 9 14.55 9.08 6.26
C LYS A 9 13.19 9.48 6.85
N GLU A 10 12.78 10.74 6.69
CA GLU A 10 11.51 11.25 7.22
C GLU A 10 10.27 10.66 6.55
N TYR A 11 10.41 10.14 5.32
CA TYR A 11 9.31 9.55 4.57
C TYR A 11 9.15 8.04 4.83
N PHE A 12 10.07 7.42 5.57
CA PHE A 12 9.94 6.02 5.95
C PHE A 12 8.88 5.84 7.02
N ARG A 13 7.93 4.95 6.74
CA ARG A 13 6.98 4.48 7.75
C ARG A 13 7.67 3.52 8.71
N THR A 14 7.46 3.74 10.00
CA THR A 14 8.01 2.90 11.08
C THR A 14 7.02 1.84 11.58
N ASP A 15 5.75 1.89 11.12
CA ASP A 15 4.66 1.03 11.57
C ASP A 15 4.34 -0.12 10.60
N LEU A 16 5.18 -0.33 9.58
CA LEU A 16 4.98 -1.40 8.60
C LEU A 16 5.50 -2.74 9.12
N PRO A 17 4.74 -3.84 8.97
CA PRO A 17 5.21 -5.17 9.30
C PRO A 17 6.30 -5.62 8.32
N SER A 18 7.17 -6.54 8.76
CA SER A 18 8.07 -7.24 7.85
C SER A 18 7.26 -8.14 6.91
N LEU A 19 7.50 -8.05 5.60
CA LEU A 19 6.82 -8.84 4.57
C LEU A 19 7.82 -9.73 3.82
N GLN A 20 7.44 -10.97 3.57
CA GLN A 20 8.16 -11.96 2.76
C GLN A 20 7.32 -12.44 1.58
N VAL A 21 7.99 -13.00 0.57
CA VAL A 21 7.29 -13.67 -0.54
C VAL A 21 6.67 -14.96 0.01
N GLY A 22 5.40 -15.20 -0.31
CA GLY A 22 4.60 -16.29 0.24
C GLY A 22 3.68 -15.88 1.40
N ASP A 23 3.88 -14.70 1.99
CA ASP A 23 3.00 -14.22 3.06
C ASP A 23 1.60 -13.94 2.54
N LYS A 24 0.59 -14.39 3.29
CA LYS A 24 -0.81 -13.99 3.08
C LYS A 24 -1.08 -12.67 3.80
N VAL A 25 -1.54 -11.67 3.06
CA VAL A 25 -1.71 -10.31 3.55
C VAL A 25 -3.10 -9.76 3.22
N GLU A 26 -3.55 -8.82 4.05
CA GLU A 26 -4.69 -7.97 3.79
C GLU A 26 -4.21 -6.51 3.69
N ILE A 27 -4.37 -5.90 2.52
CA ILE A 27 -4.01 -4.50 2.26
C ILE A 27 -5.26 -3.64 2.36
N THR A 28 -5.21 -2.61 3.20
CA THR A 28 -6.26 -1.59 3.29
C THR A 28 -5.83 -0.33 2.55
N THR A 29 -6.57 0.04 1.50
CA THR A 29 -6.28 1.22 0.66
C THR A 29 -7.35 2.28 0.85
N LYS A 30 -6.92 3.54 1.04
CA LYS A 30 -7.80 4.72 1.03
C LYS A 30 -8.06 5.14 -0.42
N ASN A 31 -9.30 4.98 -0.87
CA ASN A 31 -9.75 5.43 -2.18
C ASN A 31 -10.50 6.76 -2.04
N PHE A 32 -9.93 7.80 -2.61
CA PHE A 32 -10.54 9.12 -2.68
C PHE A 32 -11.40 9.22 -3.95
N ASN A 33 -12.66 9.62 -3.80
CA ASN A 33 -13.55 9.80 -4.94
C ASN A 33 -13.22 11.13 -5.63
N LYS A 34 -12.70 11.09 -6.86
CA LYS A 34 -12.34 12.30 -7.62
C LYS A 34 -13.54 13.19 -7.97
N ASN A 35 -14.75 12.66 -7.92
CA ASN A 35 -15.97 13.37 -8.33
C ASN A 35 -16.73 14.04 -7.18
N GLU A 36 -16.33 13.84 -5.92
CA GLU A 36 -16.90 14.61 -4.81
C GLU A 36 -16.19 15.97 -4.74
N LYS A 37 -16.87 17.03 -5.21
CA LYS A 37 -16.47 18.41 -4.91
C LYS A 37 -16.60 18.61 -3.40
N SER A 38 -15.50 18.44 -2.67
CA SER A 38 -15.44 18.86 -1.28
C SER A 38 -15.69 20.36 -1.21
N SER A 39 -16.83 20.76 -0.63
CA SER A 39 -17.05 22.12 -0.15
C SER A 39 -15.87 22.52 0.74
N LYS A 40 -15.47 23.81 0.74
CA LYS A 40 -14.26 24.34 1.40
C LYS A 40 -14.07 23.94 2.88
N ASP A 41 -15.11 23.43 3.54
CA ASP A 41 -15.12 23.07 4.96
C ASP A 41 -15.32 21.56 5.25
N GLU A 42 -15.41 20.69 4.23
CA GLU A 42 -15.58 19.24 4.46
C GLU A 42 -14.27 18.45 4.30
N LYS A 43 -13.96 17.62 5.30
CA LYS A 43 -12.83 16.67 5.24
C LYS A 43 -12.99 15.77 4.01
N PRO A 44 -11.90 15.47 3.28
CA PRO A 44 -11.97 14.62 2.10
C PRO A 44 -12.57 13.25 2.48
N LYS A 45 -13.73 12.94 1.90
CA LYS A 45 -14.37 11.64 2.05
C LYS A 45 -13.54 10.59 1.31
N TYR A 46 -13.18 9.53 2.01
CA TYR A 46 -12.48 8.39 1.44
C TYR A 46 -13.19 7.10 1.82
N ARG A 47 -13.15 6.14 0.91
CA ARG A 47 -13.59 4.77 1.17
C ARG A 47 -12.37 3.91 1.44
N LEU A 48 -12.45 3.07 2.47
CA LEU A 48 -11.47 2.00 2.67
C LEU A 48 -11.83 0.81 1.80
N THR A 49 -10.85 0.28 1.06
CA THR A 49 -10.98 -0.95 0.30
C THR A 49 -9.95 -1.96 0.77
N HIS A 50 -10.36 -3.22 0.80
CA HIS A 50 -9.57 -4.33 1.32
C HIS A 50 -9.16 -5.22 0.16
N PHE A 51 -7.89 -5.59 0.11
CA PHE A 51 -7.33 -6.50 -0.87
C PHE A 51 -6.60 -7.64 -0.15
N LYS A 52 -7.12 -8.86 -0.26
CA LYS A 52 -6.54 -10.07 0.34
C LYS A 52 -5.84 -10.90 -0.71
N GLY A 53 -4.65 -11.39 -0.39
CA GLY A 53 -3.90 -12.24 -1.30
C GLY A 53 -2.52 -12.62 -0.77
N THR A 54 -1.72 -13.21 -1.64
CA THR A 54 -0.37 -13.70 -1.33
C THR A 54 0.68 -12.79 -1.96
N VAL A 55 1.72 -12.40 -1.20
CA VAL A 55 2.86 -11.65 -1.72
C VAL A 55 3.67 -12.52 -2.68
N ILE A 56 3.83 -12.09 -3.93
CA ILE A 56 4.53 -12.85 -4.98
C ILE A 56 5.88 -12.23 -5.37
N ALA A 57 6.10 -10.95 -5.07
CA ALA A 57 7.35 -10.27 -5.40
C ALA A 57 7.62 -9.11 -4.43
N ARG A 58 8.91 -8.80 -4.25
CA ARG A 58 9.43 -7.64 -3.50
C ARG A 58 10.58 -7.02 -4.29
N LYS A 59 10.70 -5.69 -4.27
CA LYS A 59 11.77 -4.95 -4.95
C LYS A 59 12.30 -3.85 -4.05
N ASN A 60 13.62 -3.69 -3.99
CA ASN A 60 14.33 -2.64 -3.22
C ASN A 60 14.04 -2.62 -1.70
N PRO A 61 14.19 -3.74 -0.97
CA PRO A 61 13.94 -3.76 0.47
C PRO A 61 14.80 -2.75 1.23
N GLY A 62 14.20 -2.03 2.18
CA GLY A 62 14.88 -1.02 3.00
C GLY A 62 15.17 0.31 2.29
N GLN A 63 14.63 0.53 1.10
CA GLN A 63 14.76 1.79 0.35
C GLN A 63 13.39 2.47 0.19
N ILE A 64 13.35 3.79 -0.03
CA ILE A 64 12.08 4.54 -0.17
C ILE A 64 11.28 4.09 -1.40
N GLY A 65 11.97 3.60 -2.43
CA GLY A 65 11.38 2.97 -3.61
C GLY A 65 11.02 1.49 -3.41
N TYR A 66 10.84 1.04 -2.17
CA TYR A 66 10.42 -0.33 -1.87
C TYR A 66 9.00 -0.57 -2.39
N THR A 67 8.83 -1.66 -3.15
CA THR A 67 7.53 -2.09 -3.66
C THR A 67 7.36 -3.57 -3.48
N PHE A 68 6.12 -4.02 -3.34
CA PHE A 68 5.75 -5.44 -3.32
C PHE A 68 4.51 -5.67 -4.19
N SER A 69 4.36 -6.89 -4.68
CA SER A 69 3.22 -7.30 -5.51
C SER A 69 2.46 -8.42 -4.81
N VAL A 70 1.13 -8.31 -4.82
CA VAL A 70 0.22 -9.28 -4.19
C VAL A 70 -0.70 -9.86 -5.24
N LEU A 71 -0.72 -11.19 -5.33
CA LEU A 71 -1.68 -11.93 -6.14
C LEU A 71 -2.96 -12.12 -5.33
N LYS A 72 -4.09 -11.65 -5.86
CA LYS A 72 -5.39 -11.75 -5.19
C LYS A 72 -5.80 -13.21 -5.04
N ASP A 73 -6.29 -13.57 -3.86
CA ASP A 73 -7.02 -14.82 -3.67
C ASP A 73 -8.43 -14.65 -4.24
N SER A 74 -8.61 -14.82 -5.56
CA SER A 74 -9.96 -14.92 -6.13
C SER A 74 -10.43 -16.37 -6.01
N LYS A 75 -11.54 -16.61 -5.31
CA LYS A 75 -12.38 -17.76 -5.66
C LYS A 75 -12.81 -17.53 -7.10
N GLY A 76 -12.32 -18.35 -8.03
CA GLY A 76 -12.82 -18.33 -9.39
C GLY A 76 -14.34 -18.37 -9.32
N SER A 77 -15.00 -17.37 -9.86
CA SER A 77 -16.39 -17.53 -10.25
C SER A 77 -16.34 -18.48 -11.46
N ASP A 78 -16.33 -19.78 -11.20
CA ASP A 78 -16.78 -20.75 -12.20
C ASP A 78 -18.21 -20.35 -12.53
N LYS A 79 -18.37 -19.75 -13.71
CA LYS A 79 -19.65 -19.45 -14.33
C LYS A 79 -20.21 -20.72 -14.95
#